data_AF-A0AAW7AQ93-F1
#
_entry.id   AF-A0AAW7AQ93-F1
#
_cell.length_a   1.000
_cell.length_b   1.000
_cell.length_c   1.000
_cell.angle_alpha   90.00
_cell.angle_beta   90.00
_cell.angle_gamma   90.00
#
_symmetry.space_group_name_H-M   'P 1'
#
loop_
_entity.id
_entity.type
_entity.pdbx_description
1 polymer ?
#
loop_
_entity_poly.entity_id
_entity_poly.type
_entity_poly.pdbx_seq_one_letter_code
_entity_poly.pdbx_strand_id
1 'polypeptide(L)'
;MKESTRRELEFNFLGFDVKIDAFYKLLYQINDIMLALFFIVGSFLFFSESTTFYGTVLFVIGSFELLIRPIITISRDIHIYKIKKDKNL
;
A
#
# COMPACT_ATOMS: atom_id res chain seq x y z
N MET A 1 13.61 -39.08 15.27
CA MET A 1 14.08 -38.32 14.10
C MET A 1 13.01 -38.37 13.02
N LYS A 2 12.48 -37.19 12.66
CA LYS A 2 11.59 -36.78 11.55
C LYS A 2 10.61 -35.74 12.10
N GLU A 3 11.09 -34.52 12.33
CA GLU A 3 11.16 -33.40 11.36
C GLU A 3 9.79 -32.78 11.05
N SER A 4 9.67 -31.53 11.53
CA SER A 4 9.01 -30.38 10.91
C SER A 4 7.56 -30.52 10.39
N THR A 5 6.59 -30.60 11.31
CA THR A 5 5.23 -30.07 11.05
C THR A 5 5.20 -28.55 11.17
N ARG A 6 6.10 -27.87 10.46
CA ARG A 6 5.91 -26.51 9.98
C ARG A 6 5.95 -26.61 8.47
N ARG A 7 4.85 -27.09 7.88
CA ARG A 7 4.55 -26.71 6.50
C ARG A 7 4.17 -25.24 6.57
N GLU A 8 5.23 -24.47 6.48
CA GLU A 8 5.23 -23.11 5.97
C GLU A 8 4.15 -23.00 4.91
N LEU A 9 3.49 -21.84 4.93
CA LEU A 9 2.55 -21.38 3.93
C LEU A 9 3.30 -21.18 2.60
N GLU A 10 3.90 -22.25 2.08
CA GLU A 10 4.30 -22.42 0.70
C GLU A 10 3.02 -22.56 -0.13
N PHE A 11 2.29 -21.45 -0.20
CA PHE A 11 1.40 -21.19 -1.33
C PHE A 11 2.30 -21.02 -2.56
N ASN A 12 2.70 -22.16 -3.12
CA ASN A 12 3.25 -22.28 -4.46
C ASN A 12 2.17 -21.83 -5.46
N PHE A 13 2.17 -20.53 -5.77
CA PHE A 13 1.42 -19.94 -6.87
C PHE A 13 2.39 -19.44 -7.96
N LEU A 14 3.31 -20.31 -8.38
CA LEU A 14 4.22 -20.03 -9.49
C LEU A 14 3.90 -20.95 -10.67
N GLY A 15 3.04 -20.43 -11.55
CA GLY A 15 2.65 -21.10 -12.80
C GLY A 15 1.75 -20.23 -13.66
N PHE A 16 2.14 -18.96 -13.85
CA PHE A 16 1.46 -17.95 -14.70
C PHE A 16 0.20 -17.26 -14.16
N ASP A 17 0.22 -16.73 -12.91
CA ASP A 17 -0.85 -15.84 -12.42
C ASP A 17 -0.32 -14.52 -11.80
N VAL A 18 0.79 -14.00 -12.36
CA VAL A 18 1.59 -12.89 -11.79
C VAL A 18 0.92 -11.51 -11.91
N LYS A 19 -0.15 -11.30 -12.66
CA LYS A 19 -0.41 -9.93 -13.16
C LYS A 19 -1.17 -8.98 -12.24
N ILE A 20 -1.96 -9.44 -11.27
CA ILE A 20 -2.84 -8.53 -10.51
C ILE A 20 -2.23 -8.20 -9.14
N ASP A 21 -1.91 -9.21 -8.33
CA ASP A 21 -1.36 -8.99 -6.99
C ASP A 21 0.03 -8.35 -6.99
N ALA A 22 0.91 -8.74 -7.91
CA ALA A 22 2.23 -8.13 -8.04
C ALA A 22 2.13 -6.68 -8.53
N PHE A 23 1.16 -6.39 -9.41
CA PHE A 23 0.89 -5.03 -9.88
C PHE A 23 0.35 -4.14 -8.77
N TYR A 24 -0.61 -4.62 -7.97
CA TYR A 24 -1.09 -3.88 -6.80
C TYR A 24 0.02 -3.68 -5.76
N LYS A 25 0.86 -4.69 -5.50
CA LYS A 25 2.03 -4.53 -4.62
C LYS A 25 2.99 -3.46 -5.12
N LEU A 26 3.28 -3.44 -6.42
CA LEU A 26 4.13 -2.42 -7.04
C LEU A 26 3.49 -1.03 -6.92
N LEU A 27 2.19 -0.90 -7.19
CA LEU A 27 1.46 0.37 -7.03
C LEU A 27 1.52 0.89 -5.59
N TYR A 28 1.36 0.02 -4.59
CA TYR A 28 1.50 0.44 -3.19
C TYR A 28 2.92 0.91 -2.86
N GLN A 29 3.94 0.22 -3.35
CA GLN A 29 5.33 0.63 -3.14
C GLN A 29 5.64 1.96 -3.82
N ILE A 30 5.15 2.16 -5.05
CA ILE A 30 5.30 3.44 -5.76
C ILE A 30 4.60 4.56 -4.99
N ASN A 31 3.37 4.35 -4.53
CA ASN A 31 2.65 5.31 -3.70
C ASN A 31 3.42 5.66 -2.42
N ASP A 32 3.99 4.67 -1.72
CA ASP A 32 4.75 4.91 -0.50
C ASP A 32 6.05 5.70 -0.77
N ILE A 33 6.70 5.48 -1.91
CA ILE A 33 7.89 6.25 -2.34
C ILE A 33 7.51 7.68 -2.70
N MET A 34 6.45 7.88 -3.49
CA MET A 34 5.95 9.23 -3.84
C MET A 34 5.56 10.01 -2.59
N LEU A 35 4.88 9.36 -1.66
CA LEU A 35 4.51 9.90 -0.37
C LEU A 35 5.74 10.38 0.39
N ALA A 36 6.77 9.52 0.54
CA ALA A 36 8.00 9.89 1.21
C ALA A 36 8.68 11.08 0.53
N LEU A 37 8.71 11.12 -0.80
CA LEU A 37 9.31 12.23 -1.55
C LEU A 37 8.57 13.54 -1.33
N PHE A 38 7.22 13.56 -1.38
CA PHE A 38 6.46 14.79 -1.12
C PHE A 38 6.66 15.30 0.30
N PHE A 39 6.72 14.41 1.29
CA PHE A 39 6.98 14.81 2.67
C PHE A 39 8.41 15.32 2.86
N ILE A 40 9.41 14.69 2.26
CA ILE A 40 10.81 15.14 2.33
C ILE A 40 10.95 16.52 1.67
N VAL A 41 10.49 16.66 0.43
CA VAL A 41 10.59 17.93 -0.31
C VAL A 41 9.79 19.03 0.40
N GLY A 42 8.54 18.73 0.79
CA GLY A 42 7.70 19.65 1.55
C GLY A 42 8.39 20.13 2.83
N SER A 43 9.03 19.21 3.57
CA SER A 43 9.77 19.54 4.80
C SER A 43 10.87 20.58 4.57
N PHE A 44 11.63 20.46 3.48
CA PHE A 44 12.62 21.49 3.11
C PHE A 44 11.97 22.82 2.72
N LEU A 45 10.83 22.80 2.02
CA LEU A 45 10.11 24.01 1.64
C LEU A 45 9.47 24.75 2.82
N PHE A 46 9.23 24.07 3.94
CA PHE A 46 8.73 24.70 5.17
C PHE A 46 9.79 25.53 5.92
N PHE A 47 11.06 25.48 5.53
CA PHE A 47 12.13 26.24 6.22
C PHE A 47 12.14 27.74 5.86
N SER A 48 11.44 28.15 4.81
CA SER A 48 11.30 29.57 4.44
C SER A 48 9.83 29.93 4.28
N GLU A 49 9.43 31.10 4.79
CA GLU A 49 8.07 31.63 4.61
C GLU A 49 7.71 31.77 3.13
N SER A 50 8.68 32.17 2.29
CA SER A 50 8.46 32.36 0.84
C SER A 50 8.12 31.06 0.10
N THR A 51 8.56 29.91 0.60
CA THR A 51 8.32 28.59 0.00
C THR A 51 7.26 27.78 0.74
N THR A 52 6.80 28.25 1.89
CA THR A 52 5.83 27.55 2.75
C THR A 52 4.53 27.24 2.01
N PHE A 53 4.03 28.15 1.17
CA PHE A 53 2.84 27.88 0.35
C PHE A 53 3.00 26.62 -0.52
N TYR A 54 4.15 26.49 -1.21
CA TYR A 54 4.44 25.31 -2.02
C TYR A 54 4.63 24.06 -1.15
N GLY A 55 5.26 24.19 0.01
CA GLY A 55 5.37 23.13 1.01
C GLY A 55 3.99 22.64 1.49
N THR A 56 3.04 23.55 1.71
CA THR A 56 1.66 23.23 2.08
C THR A 56 0.94 22.47 0.98
N VAL A 57 1.10 22.87 -0.29
CA VAL A 57 0.50 22.13 -1.42
C VAL A 57 1.04 20.70 -1.49
N LEU A 58 2.36 20.51 -1.36
CA LEU A 58 2.96 19.17 -1.32
C LEU A 58 2.47 18.35 -0.13
N PHE A 59 2.33 18.98 1.04
CA PHE A 59 1.81 18.32 2.24
C PHE A 59 0.36 17.85 2.07
N VAL A 60 -0.49 18.66 1.42
CA VAL A 60 -1.87 18.28 1.11
C VAL A 60 -1.89 17.10 0.13
N ILE A 61 -1.07 17.11 -0.92
CA ILE A 61 -0.95 15.99 -1.86
C ILE A 61 -0.49 14.71 -1.14
N GLY A 62 0.58 14.80 -0.33
CA GLY A 62 1.05 13.66 0.47
C GLY A 62 0.01 13.15 1.46
N SER A 63 -0.84 14.04 2.01
CA SER A 63 -1.94 13.63 2.90
C SER A 63 -2.99 12.79 2.17
N PHE A 64 -3.27 13.09 0.89
CA PHE A 64 -4.12 12.22 0.07
C PHE A 64 -3.45 10.89 -0.25
N GLU A 65 -2.15 10.86 -0.56
CA GLU A 65 -1.41 9.61 -0.81
C GLU A 65 -1.37 8.68 0.40
N LEU A 66 -1.32 9.24 1.63
CA LEU A 66 -1.49 8.48 2.87
C LEU A 66 -2.83 7.75 2.94
N LEU A 67 -3.89 8.32 2.36
CA LEU A 67 -5.24 7.77 2.40
C LEU A 67 -5.47 6.66 1.37
N ILE A 68 -4.71 6.66 0.26
CA ILE A 68 -4.87 5.69 -0.83
C ILE A 68 -4.64 4.25 -0.32
N ARG A 69 -3.54 4.00 0.40
CA ARG A 69 -3.19 2.65 0.93
C ARG A 69 -4.26 2.05 1.86
N PRO A 70 -4.78 2.75 2.89
CA PRO A 70 -5.83 2.22 3.74
C PRO A 70 -7.16 2.05 2.98
N ILE A 71 -7.53 2.94 2.05
CA ILE A 71 -8.75 2.79 1.23
C ILE A 71 -8.71 1.47 0.45
N ILE A 72 -7.58 1.17 -0.20
CA ILE A 72 -7.47 -0.05 -1.00
C ILE A 72 -7.46 -1.29 -0.10
N THR A 73 -6.78 -1.23 1.05
CA THR A 73 -6.76 -2.31 2.04
C THR A 73 -8.16 -2.62 2.58
N ILE A 74 -8.92 -1.60 2.99
CA ILE A 74 -10.31 -1.75 3.46
C ILE A 74 -11.20 -2.33 2.36
N SER A 75 -11.07 -1.83 1.12
CA SER A 75 -11.87 -2.31 -0.02
C SER A 75 -11.62 -3.79 -0.29
N ARG A 76 -10.36 -4.23 -0.23
CA ARG A 76 -9.97 -5.64 -0.36
C ARG A 76 -10.54 -6.48 0.78
N ASP A 77 -10.42 -6.02 2.02
CA ASP A 77 -10.85 -6.78 3.19
C ASP A 77 -12.38 -6.94 3.22
N ILE A 78 -13.15 -5.91 2.80
CA ILE A 78 -14.60 -6.00 2.60
C ILE A 78 -14.96 -7.00 1.50
N HIS A 79 -14.25 -6.98 0.37
CA HIS A 79 -14.48 -7.91 -0.74
C HIS A 79 -14.26 -9.37 -0.31
N ILE A 80 -13.15 -9.65 0.38
CA ILE A 80 -12.82 -10.97 0.92
C ILE A 80 -13.86 -11.41 1.97
N TYR A 81 -14.27 -10.52 2.88
CA TYR A 81 -15.30 -10.82 3.87
C TYR A 81 -16.63 -11.21 3.21
N LYS A 82 -17.03 -10.51 2.16
CA LYS A 82 -18.27 -10.80 1.42
C LYS A 82 -18.22 -12.16 0.72
N ILE A 83 -17.09 -12.50 0.09
CA ILE A 83 -16.89 -13.82 -0.54
C ILE A 83 -16.90 -14.94 0.50
N LYS A 84 -16.28 -14.74 1.67
CA LYS A 84 -16.22 -15.75 2.72
C LYS A 84 -17.59 -16.01 3.35
N LYS A 85 -18.43 -14.99 3.48
CA LYS A 85 -19.82 -15.13 3.92
C LYS A 85 -20.67 -15.96 2.95
N ASP A 86 -20.40 -15.86 1.65
CA ASP A 86 -21.13 -16.57 0.60
C ASP A 86 -20.74 -18.07 0.48
N LYS A 87 -19.57 -18.45 1.04
CA LYS A 87 -19.04 -19.83 1.01
C LYS A 87 -19.26 -20.64 2.31
N ASN A 88 -20.03 -20.14 3.26
CA ASN A 88 -20.40 -20.84 4.50
C ASN A 88 -21.80 -21.50 4.31
N LEU A 89 -22.04 -22.81 4.49
CA LEU A 89 -21.58 -23.71 5.58
C LEU A 89 -21.70 -23.06 6.96
#